data_AF-A0A8H7D4W1-F1
#
_entry.id   AF-A0A8H7D4W1-F1
#
_cell.length_a   1.000
_cell.length_b   1.000
_cell.length_c   1.000
_cell.angle_alpha   90.00
_cell.angle_beta   90.00
_cell.angle_gamma   90.00
#
_symmetry.space_group_name_H-M   'P 1'
#
loop_
_entity.id
_entity.type
_entity.pdbx_description
1 polymer ?
#
loop_
_entity_poly.entity_id
_entity_poly.type
_entity_poly.pdbx_seq_one_letter_code
_entity_poly.pdbx_strand_id
1 'polypeptide(L)'
;MSTSNETEESPVQALMNSFFMILVSEIGDKTFLIAAILAMRHPRIVVFAGAFGSLVVMSLLSAEMGHILPTLIPKKWTQAAAAGLFLVFGARMLIEGWAMQPGNSRIQEEMKEAQEEIEGDDAVHEANGHAEAIPLEDLEAGTAADRTPRSPATTRTLMEGARNFCSFFLGPVFVQAFVLTFLGEWGDRSQIATIALGAAHNVYLVTAGTVIGHSFCTALAVMGGRYVSTKISVKHVTLGGAALFLIFGVIYLRSLWTGTRGRDRNGDEGGNHDHLDHASTLCVNNEAQAEVEAVALKVEMQTATSKVVLAEFGGPETTLSIGDTVESVVHHEIKELGQHVLACTVTYRLPPGLRTAPGPAEDPNDPALQAFRKFYKFAVTNPLSVKTKVHAPRSYTALMSSTEREKVFLEVHIQNLTTETMWFERVRFECADGWDVADANLIDIERENSESIFSGSSALMQPQDMRQYIYILSRNKAG
;
A
#
# COMPACT_ATOMS: atom_id res chain seq x y z
N MET A 1 16.76 -17.05 -11.91
CA MET A 1 15.80 -17.24 -10.80
C MET A 1 16.41 -16.65 -9.55
N SER A 2 16.22 -15.34 -9.36
CA SER A 2 16.58 -14.57 -8.16
C SER A 2 16.14 -13.12 -8.43
N THR A 3 14.94 -12.78 -7.99
CA THR A 3 14.35 -11.44 -8.03
C THR A 3 15.07 -10.54 -7.04
N SER A 4 15.57 -9.39 -7.51
CA SER A 4 16.15 -8.34 -6.67
C SER A 4 15.03 -7.63 -5.92
N ASN A 5 15.08 -7.71 -4.59
CA ASN A 5 14.28 -6.91 -3.67
C ASN A 5 14.61 -5.42 -3.84
N GLU A 6 13.91 -4.74 -4.75
CA GLU A 6 13.33 -3.47 -4.32
C GLU A 6 12.44 -3.79 -3.11
N THR A 7 12.30 -2.87 -2.17
CA THR A 7 11.38 -3.06 -1.04
C THR A 7 9.94 -2.97 -1.53
N GLU A 8 9.52 -3.90 -2.40
CA GLU A 8 8.17 -4.44 -2.33
C GLU A 8 8.04 -4.92 -0.90
N GLU A 9 7.36 -4.12 -0.07
CA GLU A 9 6.87 -4.65 1.18
C GLU A 9 6.15 -5.95 0.86
N SER A 10 6.60 -7.05 1.47
CA SER A 10 5.99 -8.33 1.19
C SER A 10 4.48 -8.18 1.39
N PRO A 11 3.62 -8.67 0.48
CA PRO A 11 2.17 -8.56 0.64
C PRO A 11 1.68 -9.05 2.01
N VAL A 12 2.42 -10.02 2.56
CA VAL A 12 2.26 -10.59 3.89
C VAL A 12 2.54 -9.57 5.00
N GLN A 13 3.54 -8.71 4.86
CA GLN A 13 3.90 -7.71 5.87
C GLN A 13 2.81 -6.65 6.04
N ALA A 14 2.25 -6.10 4.96
CA ALA A 14 1.14 -5.14 5.06
C ALA A 14 -0.11 -5.76 5.72
N LEU A 15 -0.40 -7.03 5.37
CA LEU A 15 -1.49 -7.80 5.96
C LEU A 15 -1.23 -8.09 7.45
N MET A 16 -0.02 -8.51 7.82
CA MET A 16 0.35 -8.78 9.21
C MET A 16 0.36 -7.51 10.06
N ASN A 17 0.86 -6.40 9.51
CA ASN A 17 0.91 -5.12 10.20
C ASN A 17 -0.49 -4.61 10.54
N SER A 18 -1.41 -4.64 9.57
CA SER A 18 -2.82 -4.26 9.79
C SER A 18 -3.52 -5.23 10.73
N PHE A 19 -3.31 -6.55 10.58
CA PHE A 19 -3.85 -7.55 11.51
C PHE A 19 -3.42 -7.31 12.96
N PHE A 20 -2.12 -7.18 13.24
CA PHE A 20 -1.62 -7.00 14.60
C PHE A 20 -1.98 -5.63 15.17
N MET A 21 -2.03 -4.60 14.32
CA MET A 21 -2.47 -3.28 14.73
C MET A 21 -3.90 -3.36 15.28
N ILE A 22 -4.82 -3.94 14.50
CA ILE A 22 -6.23 -4.08 14.88
C ILE A 22 -6.39 -5.02 16.07
N LEU A 23 -5.69 -6.16 16.07
CA LEU A 23 -5.76 -7.12 17.17
C LEU A 23 -5.44 -6.46 18.52
N VAL A 24 -4.41 -5.63 18.56
CA VAL A 24 -3.94 -5.04 19.81
C VAL A 24 -4.71 -3.78 20.18
N SER A 25 -5.25 -3.01 19.22
CA SER A 25 -6.09 -1.84 19.53
C SER A 25 -7.49 -2.21 20.00
N GLU A 26 -8.06 -3.29 19.47
CA GLU A 26 -9.44 -3.69 19.72
C GLU A 26 -9.60 -4.58 20.96
N ILE A 27 -8.56 -5.34 21.31
CA ILE A 27 -8.70 -6.32 22.39
C ILE A 27 -8.83 -5.61 23.73
N GLY A 28 -9.95 -5.87 24.42
CA GLY A 28 -10.22 -5.25 25.72
C GLY A 28 -10.59 -3.76 25.65
N ASP A 29 -11.02 -3.25 24.50
CA ASP A 29 -11.66 -1.93 24.39
C ASP A 29 -13.15 -1.98 24.78
N LYS A 30 -13.79 -0.80 24.90
CA LYS A 30 -15.20 -0.64 25.26
C LYS A 30 -16.13 -1.45 24.37
N THR A 31 -15.92 -1.41 23.06
CA THR A 31 -16.70 -2.12 22.02
C THR A 31 -16.52 -3.64 22.10
N PHE A 32 -15.31 -4.12 22.41
CA PHE A 32 -15.04 -5.52 22.72
C PHE A 32 -15.84 -6.00 23.93
N LEU A 33 -15.95 -5.16 24.97
CA LEU A 33 -16.75 -5.46 26.17
C LEU A 33 -18.26 -5.42 25.87
N ILE A 34 -18.74 -4.47 25.06
CA ILE A 34 -20.13 -4.42 24.59
C ILE A 34 -20.48 -5.73 23.86
N ALA A 35 -19.66 -6.18 22.92
CA ALA A 35 -19.89 -7.43 22.19
C ALA A 35 -19.91 -8.65 23.12
N ALA A 36 -19.03 -8.68 24.14
CA ALA A 36 -19.00 -9.75 25.12
C ALA A 36 -20.24 -9.79 26.03
N ILE A 37 -20.73 -8.62 26.50
CA ILE A 37 -21.93 -8.50 27.34
C ILE A 37 -23.18 -8.85 26.54
N LEU A 38 -23.31 -8.33 25.32
CA LEU A 38 -24.43 -8.60 24.45
C LEU A 38 -24.52 -10.09 24.09
N ALA A 39 -23.38 -10.76 23.88
CA ALA A 39 -23.30 -12.21 23.67
C ALA A 39 -23.66 -13.06 24.90
N MET A 40 -23.70 -12.47 26.11
CA MET A 40 -24.21 -13.14 27.31
C MET A 40 -25.74 -13.03 27.44
N ARG A 41 -26.34 -12.00 26.83
CA ARG A 41 -27.79 -11.74 26.87
C ARG A 41 -28.53 -12.30 25.66
N HIS A 42 -27.84 -12.43 24.53
CA HIS A 42 -28.41 -12.76 23.23
C HIS A 42 -27.67 -13.90 22.53
N PRO A 43 -28.30 -14.54 21.52
CA PRO A 43 -27.64 -15.59 20.73
C PRO A 43 -26.33 -15.10 20.10
N ARG A 44 -25.24 -15.82 20.43
CA ARG A 44 -23.86 -15.49 20.06
C ARG A 44 -23.65 -15.25 18.57
N ILE A 45 -24.32 -16.03 17.72
CA ILE A 45 -24.20 -15.90 16.25
C ILE A 45 -24.80 -14.58 15.76
N VAL A 46 -25.93 -14.14 16.33
CA VAL A 46 -26.56 -12.86 15.95
C VAL A 46 -25.69 -11.69 16.37
N VAL A 47 -25.18 -11.73 17.61
CA VAL A 47 -24.29 -10.68 18.15
C VAL A 47 -23.00 -10.61 17.35
N PHE A 48 -22.38 -11.76 17.05
CA PHE A 48 -21.20 -11.81 16.19
C PHE A 48 -21.49 -11.22 14.82
N ALA A 49 -22.58 -11.62 14.17
CA ALA A 49 -22.95 -11.10 12.86
C ALA A 49 -23.18 -9.59 12.84
N GLY A 50 -23.87 -9.04 13.86
CA GLY A 50 -24.13 -7.60 13.98
C GLY A 50 -22.85 -6.81 14.22
N ALA A 51 -22.07 -7.19 15.22
CA ALA A 51 -20.81 -6.52 15.57
C ALA A 51 -19.77 -6.64 14.43
N PHE A 52 -19.56 -7.84 13.89
CA PHE A 52 -18.63 -8.05 12.77
C PHE A 52 -19.08 -7.32 11.50
N GLY A 53 -20.38 -7.33 11.20
CA GLY A 53 -20.93 -6.60 10.06
C GLY A 53 -20.66 -5.10 10.15
N SER A 54 -20.81 -4.53 11.34
CA SER A 54 -20.47 -3.14 11.62
C SER A 54 -18.99 -2.84 11.39
N LEU A 55 -18.10 -3.66 11.96
CA LEU A 55 -16.65 -3.52 11.81
C LEU A 55 -16.20 -3.66 10.36
N VAL A 56 -16.81 -4.54 9.57
CA VAL A 56 -16.51 -4.68 8.13
C VAL A 56 -16.90 -3.41 7.37
N VAL A 57 -18.12 -2.89 7.59
CA VAL A 57 -18.57 -1.65 6.93
C VAL A 57 -17.61 -0.50 7.26
N MET A 58 -17.27 -0.35 8.53
CA MET A 58 -16.33 0.68 8.98
C MET A 58 -14.93 0.49 8.38
N SER A 59 -14.42 -0.74 8.32
CA SER A 59 -13.11 -1.05 7.73
C SER A 59 -13.06 -0.65 6.27
N LEU A 60 -14.13 -0.91 5.51
CA LEU A 60 -14.22 -0.54 4.10
C LEU A 60 -14.26 0.97 3.91
N LEU A 61 -15.06 1.70 4.70
CA LEU A 61 -15.10 3.16 4.65
C LEU A 61 -13.73 3.79 4.98
N SER A 62 -13.03 3.22 5.95
CA SER A 62 -11.69 3.65 6.36
C SER A 62 -10.65 3.40 5.28
N ALA A 63 -10.73 2.24 4.65
CA ALA A 63 -9.86 1.84 3.53
C ALA A 63 -10.08 2.71 2.29
N GLU A 64 -11.33 3.00 1.92
CA GLU A 64 -11.65 3.91 0.81
C GLU A 64 -11.11 5.31 1.08
N MET A 65 -11.27 5.83 2.30
CA MET A 65 -10.69 7.12 2.66
C MET A 65 -9.15 7.09 2.60
N GLY A 66 -8.53 5.99 3.01
CA GLY A 66 -7.09 5.75 2.86
C GLY A 66 -6.63 5.68 1.39
N HIS A 67 -7.47 5.21 0.47
CA HIS A 67 -7.17 5.22 -0.97
C HIS A 67 -7.30 6.61 -1.59
N ILE A 68 -8.28 7.40 -1.16
CA ILE A 68 -8.56 8.73 -1.73
C ILE A 68 -7.54 9.75 -1.22
N LEU A 69 -7.14 9.69 0.06
CA LEU A 69 -6.33 10.73 0.70
C LEU A 69 -4.96 10.98 0.00
N PRO A 70 -4.22 9.96 -0.48
CA PRO A 70 -2.99 10.15 -1.25
C PRO A 70 -3.19 10.72 -2.65
N THR A 71 -4.40 10.69 -3.21
CA THR A 71 -4.69 11.32 -4.52
C THR A 71 -4.87 12.82 -4.39
N LEU A 72 -5.20 13.32 -3.19
CA LEU A 72 -5.41 14.74 -2.89
C LEU A 72 -4.20 15.39 -2.22
N ILE A 73 -3.38 14.60 -1.52
CA ILE A 73 -2.30 15.09 -0.66
C ILE A 73 -0.98 14.41 -1.08
N PRO A 74 0.13 15.16 -1.27
CA PRO A 74 1.41 14.57 -1.65
C PRO A 74 1.89 13.51 -0.64
N LYS A 75 2.48 12.42 -1.14
CA LYS A 75 2.93 11.24 -0.35
C LYS A 75 3.78 11.57 0.87
N LYS A 76 4.57 12.65 0.84
CA LYS A 76 5.37 13.11 1.99
C LYS A 76 4.49 13.55 3.16
N TRP A 77 3.42 14.27 2.87
CA TRP A 77 2.51 14.78 3.89
C TRP A 77 1.62 13.67 4.45
N THR A 78 1.20 12.71 3.63
CA THR A 78 0.45 11.54 4.12
C THR A 78 1.30 10.65 5.03
N GLN A 79 2.57 10.40 4.66
CA GLN A 79 3.50 9.67 5.53
C GLN A 79 3.83 10.43 6.82
N ALA A 80 4.00 11.75 6.75
CA ALA A 80 4.20 12.59 7.94
C ALA A 80 2.97 12.58 8.87
N ALA A 81 1.77 12.67 8.29
CA ALA A 81 0.52 12.59 9.05
C ALA A 81 0.36 11.22 9.72
N ALA A 82 0.63 10.13 9.00
CA ALA A 82 0.61 8.78 9.57
C ALA A 82 1.62 8.63 10.72
N ALA A 83 2.87 9.10 10.54
CA ALA A 83 3.89 9.11 11.60
C ALA A 83 3.41 9.87 12.85
N GLY A 84 2.87 11.08 12.65
CA GLY A 84 2.35 11.92 13.72
C GLY A 84 1.19 11.26 14.47
N LEU A 85 0.22 10.70 13.75
CA LEU A 85 -0.92 9.99 14.34
C LEU A 85 -0.46 8.79 15.17
N PHE A 86 0.41 7.94 14.62
CA PHE A 86 0.91 6.77 15.34
C PHE A 86 1.68 7.15 16.61
N LEU A 87 2.50 8.20 16.58
CA LEU A 87 3.21 8.70 17.75
C LEU A 87 2.27 9.29 18.81
N VAL A 88 1.29 10.10 18.41
CA VAL A 88 0.32 10.72 19.33
C VAL A 88 -0.53 9.65 20.01
N PHE A 89 -1.09 8.71 19.25
CA PHE A 89 -1.88 7.62 19.81
C PHE A 89 -1.04 6.68 20.67
N GLY A 90 0.17 6.34 20.22
CA GLY A 90 1.10 5.51 20.99
C GLY A 90 1.49 6.16 22.32
N ALA A 91 1.81 7.45 22.33
CA ALA A 91 2.14 8.19 23.54
C ALA A 91 0.93 8.30 24.49
N ARG A 92 -0.26 8.60 23.96
CA ARG A 92 -1.49 8.66 24.75
C ARG A 92 -1.81 7.31 25.40
N MET A 93 -1.79 6.21 24.63
CA MET A 93 -1.99 4.86 25.16
C MET A 93 -0.92 4.46 26.17
N LEU A 94 0.33 4.91 26.00
CA LEU A 94 1.40 4.64 26.95
C LEU A 94 1.14 5.31 28.31
N ILE A 95 0.72 6.58 28.28
CA ILE A 95 0.37 7.35 29.48
C ILE A 95 -0.82 6.70 30.19
N GLU A 96 -1.87 6.35 29.43
CA GLU A 96 -3.06 5.64 29.95
C GLU A 96 -2.66 4.29 30.58
N GLY A 97 -1.88 3.47 29.87
CA GLY A 97 -1.42 2.17 30.36
C GLY A 97 -0.51 2.26 31.60
N TRP A 98 0.27 3.33 31.75
CA TRP A 98 1.08 3.56 32.96
C TRP A 98 0.25 4.07 34.13
N ALA A 99 -0.76 4.90 33.88
CA ALA A 99 -1.69 5.40 34.89
C ALA A 99 -2.63 4.29 35.42
N MET A 100 -2.80 3.19 34.70
CA MET A 100 -3.62 2.06 35.14
C MET A 100 -3.02 1.37 36.37
N GLN A 101 -3.83 1.31 37.44
CA GLN A 101 -3.53 0.49 38.61
C GLN A 101 -3.56 -1.00 38.22
N PRO A 102 -2.65 -1.84 38.75
CA PRO A 102 -2.66 -3.26 38.49
C PRO A 102 -3.92 -3.92 39.08
N GLY A 103 -4.81 -4.43 38.21
CA GLY A 103 -6.01 -5.16 38.61
C GLY A 103 -7.10 -5.18 37.52
N ASN A 104 -8.23 -5.83 37.83
CA ASN A 104 -9.40 -5.89 36.93
C ASN A 104 -10.38 -4.71 37.15
N SER A 105 -10.01 -3.68 37.91
CA SER A 105 -10.88 -2.54 38.24
C SER A 105 -11.31 -1.75 37.00
N ARG A 106 -10.38 -1.52 36.06
CA ARG A 106 -10.69 -0.82 34.81
C ARG A 106 -11.65 -1.62 33.91
N ILE A 107 -11.44 -2.93 33.80
CA ILE A 107 -12.37 -3.80 33.07
C ILE A 107 -13.76 -3.77 33.72
N GLN A 108 -13.84 -3.76 35.05
CA GLN A 108 -15.13 -3.64 35.73
C GLN A 108 -15.80 -2.28 35.49
N GLU A 109 -15.03 -1.20 35.44
CA GLU A 109 -15.52 0.14 35.10
C GLU A 109 -16.02 0.21 33.66
N GLU A 110 -15.24 -0.25 32.69
CA GLU A 110 -15.63 -0.28 31.27
C GLU A 110 -16.76 -1.28 31.00
N MET A 111 -16.81 -2.41 31.72
CA MET A 111 -17.97 -3.32 31.68
C MET A 111 -19.21 -2.68 32.28
N LYS A 112 -19.09 -1.87 33.34
CA LYS A 112 -20.22 -1.14 33.92
C LYS A 112 -20.72 -0.05 32.98
N GLU A 113 -19.81 0.70 32.38
CA GLU A 113 -20.15 1.72 31.38
C GLU A 113 -20.82 1.10 30.15
N ALA A 114 -20.26 0.01 29.59
CA ALA A 114 -20.86 -0.74 28.49
C ALA A 114 -22.25 -1.30 28.86
N GLN A 115 -22.42 -1.74 30.11
CA GLN A 115 -23.70 -2.22 30.63
C GLN A 115 -24.75 -1.10 30.73
N GLU A 116 -24.35 0.09 31.21
CA GLU A 116 -25.22 1.27 31.28
C GLU A 116 -25.63 1.76 29.88
N GLU A 117 -24.73 1.68 28.89
CA GLU A 117 -25.02 2.04 27.50
C GLU A 117 -26.01 1.06 26.85
N ILE A 118 -25.85 -0.24 27.06
CA ILE A 118 -26.80 -1.26 26.58
C ILE A 118 -28.16 -1.07 27.26
N GLU A 119 -28.22 -0.82 28.56
CA GLU A 119 -29.48 -0.56 29.27
C GLU A 119 -30.17 0.72 28.78
N GLY A 120 -29.40 1.76 28.45
CA GLY A 120 -29.93 2.98 27.84
C GLY A 120 -30.54 2.72 26.47
N ASP A 121 -29.87 1.93 25.63
CA ASP A 121 -30.36 1.55 24.30
C ASP A 121 -31.58 0.61 24.38
N ASP A 122 -31.57 -0.38 25.28
CA ASP A 122 -32.71 -1.26 25.57
C ASP A 122 -33.95 -0.44 25.97
N ALA A 123 -33.79 0.57 26.83
CA ALA A 123 -34.89 1.44 27.25
C ALA A 123 -35.45 2.31 26.11
N VAL A 124 -34.60 2.75 25.18
CA VAL A 124 -35.03 3.47 23.97
C VAL A 124 -35.78 2.54 23.01
N HIS A 125 -35.31 1.30 22.86
CA HIS A 125 -35.98 0.29 22.04
C HIS A 125 -37.32 -0.15 22.63
N GLU A 126 -37.44 -0.29 23.95
CA GLU A 126 -38.72 -0.55 24.62
C GLU A 126 -39.70 0.63 24.48
N ALA A 127 -39.21 1.87 24.54
CA ALA A 127 -40.04 3.07 24.38
C ALA A 127 -40.59 3.26 22.95
N ASN A 128 -39.88 2.78 21.93
CA ASN A 128 -40.27 2.91 20.52
C ASN A 128 -41.17 1.78 19.97
N GLY A 129 -41.51 0.76 20.77
CA GLY A 129 -42.59 -0.18 20.50
C GLY A 129 -42.20 -1.53 19.91
N HIS A 130 -42.92 -2.56 20.37
CA HIS A 130 -42.80 -4.01 20.08
C HIS A 130 -42.45 -4.38 18.63
N ALA A 131 -41.16 -4.62 18.36
CA ALA A 131 -40.75 -5.57 17.33
C ALA A 131 -40.69 -6.95 17.99
N GLU A 132 -41.68 -7.79 17.67
CA GLU A 132 -41.87 -9.17 18.11
C GLU A 132 -40.55 -9.95 18.19
N ALA A 133 -39.97 -10.04 19.39
CA ALA A 133 -38.83 -10.89 19.67
C ALA A 133 -39.32 -12.34 19.62
N ILE A 134 -38.98 -13.04 18.54
CA ILE A 134 -39.27 -14.48 18.40
C ILE A 134 -38.62 -15.20 19.58
N PRO A 135 -39.39 -15.87 20.46
CA PRO A 135 -38.85 -16.56 21.62
C PRO A 135 -37.84 -17.64 21.20
N LEU A 136 -36.75 -17.73 21.96
CA LEU A 136 -35.62 -18.64 21.73
C LEU A 136 -36.02 -20.12 21.60
N GLU A 137 -37.20 -20.48 22.13
CA GLU A 137 -37.76 -21.84 22.13
C GLU A 137 -38.19 -22.31 20.73
N ASP A 138 -38.58 -21.40 19.83
CA ASP A 138 -39.07 -21.73 18.48
C ASP A 138 -37.94 -21.93 17.45
N LEU A 139 -36.70 -21.52 17.79
CA LEU A 139 -35.53 -21.70 16.91
C LEU A 139 -34.71 -22.96 17.23
N GLU A 140 -34.76 -23.45 18.47
CA GLU A 140 -34.12 -24.71 18.89
C GLU A 140 -35.01 -25.95 18.71
N ALA A 141 -36.33 -25.78 18.60
CA ALA A 141 -37.26 -26.88 18.35
C ALA A 141 -37.28 -27.27 16.86
N GLY A 142 -36.33 -28.11 16.45
CA GLY A 142 -36.44 -28.93 15.25
C GLY A 142 -37.63 -29.88 15.38
N THR A 143 -38.83 -29.36 15.14
CA THR A 143 -40.07 -30.11 15.31
C THR A 143 -40.24 -31.05 14.13
N ALA A 144 -39.81 -32.29 14.34
CA ALA A 144 -40.23 -33.43 13.55
C ALA A 144 -41.75 -33.61 13.72
N ALA A 145 -42.54 -33.00 12.83
CA ALA A 145 -43.96 -33.27 12.69
C ALA A 145 -44.21 -34.02 11.36
N ASP A 146 -44.76 -35.21 11.54
CA ASP A 146 -45.10 -36.26 10.58
C ASP A 146 -46.13 -35.83 9.50
N ARG A 147 -45.92 -36.31 8.25
CA ARG A 147 -46.90 -36.89 7.28
C ARG A 147 -46.94 -36.37 5.82
N THR A 148 -46.64 -37.33 4.93
CA THR A 148 -47.11 -37.59 3.54
C THR A 148 -46.44 -36.90 2.32
N PRO A 149 -46.21 -37.64 1.20
CA PRO A 149 -45.41 -37.16 0.08
C PRO A 149 -46.28 -36.59 -1.07
N ARG A 150 -45.93 -35.42 -1.62
CA ARG A 150 -46.31 -35.03 -3.00
C ARG A 150 -45.57 -33.79 -3.56
N SER A 151 -44.76 -34.05 -4.60
CA SER A 151 -44.42 -33.18 -5.76
C SER A 151 -43.46 -31.98 -5.58
N PRO A 152 -42.66 -31.61 -6.62
CA PRO A 152 -41.35 -30.96 -6.45
C PRO A 152 -41.46 -29.44 -6.39
N ALA A 153 -40.88 -28.84 -5.35
CA ALA A 153 -40.76 -27.39 -5.20
C ALA A 153 -39.35 -27.02 -4.68
N THR A 154 -38.32 -27.42 -5.42
CA THR A 154 -36.90 -27.15 -5.08
C THR A 154 -36.54 -25.64 -5.14
N THR A 155 -37.45 -24.77 -5.59
CA THR A 155 -37.21 -23.33 -5.74
C THR A 155 -37.90 -22.45 -4.69
N ARG A 156 -38.78 -22.98 -3.83
CA ARG A 156 -39.42 -22.20 -2.74
C ARG A 156 -38.64 -22.22 -1.42
N THR A 157 -37.86 -23.26 -1.18
CA THR A 157 -37.06 -23.46 0.05
C THR A 157 -35.91 -22.46 0.21
N LEU A 158 -35.32 -21.98 -0.89
CA LEU A 158 -34.21 -21.02 -0.83
C LEU A 158 -34.70 -19.58 -0.58
N MET A 159 -35.88 -19.21 -1.08
CA MET A 159 -36.46 -17.89 -0.88
C MET A 159 -37.11 -17.76 0.51
N GLU A 160 -37.73 -18.83 1.02
CA GLU A 160 -38.17 -18.91 2.42
C GLU A 160 -36.98 -18.99 3.38
N GLY A 161 -35.92 -19.72 3.01
CA GLY A 161 -34.65 -19.74 3.73
C GLY A 161 -33.97 -18.37 3.77
N ALA A 162 -33.91 -17.65 2.64
CA ALA A 162 -33.38 -16.30 2.56
C ALA A 162 -34.24 -15.30 3.34
N ARG A 163 -35.57 -15.44 3.36
CA ARG A 163 -36.46 -14.59 4.16
C ARG A 163 -36.26 -14.81 5.65
N ASN A 164 -36.15 -16.06 6.09
CA ASN A 164 -35.87 -16.41 7.49
C ASN A 164 -34.45 -16.00 7.91
N PHE A 165 -33.49 -16.06 6.98
CA PHE A 165 -32.14 -15.55 7.17
C PHE A 165 -32.13 -14.02 7.26
N CYS A 166 -32.83 -13.31 6.37
CA CYS A 166 -32.96 -11.86 6.44
C CYS A 166 -33.69 -11.40 7.71
N SER A 167 -34.76 -12.08 8.16
CA SER A 167 -35.41 -11.72 9.44
C SER A 167 -34.51 -11.98 10.66
N PHE A 168 -33.58 -12.93 10.57
CA PHE A 168 -32.57 -13.18 11.59
C PHE A 168 -31.46 -12.11 11.61
N PHE A 169 -31.00 -11.67 10.42
CA PHE A 169 -29.99 -10.60 10.26
C PHE A 169 -30.58 -9.17 10.31
N LEU A 170 -31.90 -8.99 10.40
CA LEU A 170 -32.57 -7.69 10.57
C LEU A 170 -33.36 -7.63 11.88
N GLY A 171 -33.13 -8.58 12.80
CA GLY A 171 -33.76 -8.58 14.11
C GLY A 171 -33.28 -7.41 14.98
N PRO A 172 -34.05 -6.99 16.00
CA PRO A 172 -33.71 -5.87 16.87
C PRO A 172 -32.33 -6.05 17.54
N VAL A 173 -31.99 -7.28 17.92
CA VAL A 173 -30.68 -7.63 18.51
C VAL A 173 -29.52 -7.45 17.53
N PHE A 174 -29.72 -7.79 16.24
CA PHE A 174 -28.69 -7.58 15.22
C PHE A 174 -28.46 -6.08 15.04
N VAL A 175 -29.55 -5.31 14.92
CA VAL A 175 -29.48 -3.86 14.71
C VAL A 175 -28.82 -3.18 15.91
N GLN A 176 -29.22 -3.55 17.12
CA GLN A 176 -28.60 -3.09 18.37
C GLN A 176 -27.09 -3.39 18.39
N ALA A 177 -26.69 -4.65 18.15
CA ALA A 177 -25.28 -5.05 18.10
C ALA A 177 -24.52 -4.23 17.03
N PHE A 178 -25.11 -4.09 15.84
CA PHE A 178 -24.52 -3.35 14.74
C PHE A 178 -24.34 -1.86 15.09
N VAL A 179 -25.39 -1.20 15.58
CA VAL A 179 -25.41 0.24 15.85
C VAL A 179 -24.51 0.59 17.03
N LEU A 180 -24.58 -0.16 18.14
CA LEU A 180 -23.71 0.07 19.30
C LEU A 180 -22.24 -0.13 18.94
N THR A 181 -21.90 -1.16 18.17
CA THR A 181 -20.54 -1.34 17.68
C THR A 181 -20.15 -0.24 16.69
N PHE A 182 -21.04 0.15 15.77
CA PHE A 182 -20.73 1.16 14.75
C PHE A 182 -20.45 2.53 15.36
N LEU A 183 -21.31 2.97 16.29
CA LEU A 183 -21.17 4.26 16.96
C LEU A 183 -20.01 4.25 17.96
N GLY A 184 -19.78 3.13 18.65
CA GLY A 184 -18.66 2.99 19.58
C GLY A 184 -17.30 3.04 18.89
N GLU A 185 -17.22 2.55 17.65
CA GLU A 185 -15.99 2.52 16.85
C GLU A 185 -15.83 3.75 15.93
N TRP A 186 -16.88 4.56 15.73
CA TRP A 186 -16.82 5.69 14.81
C TRP A 186 -15.83 6.76 15.30
N GLY A 187 -14.75 6.94 14.55
CA GLY A 187 -13.66 7.86 14.87
C GLY A 187 -12.65 7.30 15.86
N ASP A 188 -12.67 6.00 16.17
CA ASP A 188 -11.69 5.38 17.07
C ASP A 188 -10.30 5.23 16.42
N ARG A 189 -9.31 5.00 17.29
CA ARG A 189 -7.92 4.63 17.04
C ARG A 189 -7.78 3.60 15.93
N SER A 190 -8.57 2.53 15.94
CA SER A 190 -8.52 1.47 14.92
C SER A 190 -8.90 1.99 13.52
N GLN A 191 -9.90 2.88 13.45
CA GLN A 191 -10.33 3.54 12.22
C GLN A 191 -9.21 4.39 11.62
N ILE A 192 -8.65 5.27 12.46
CA ILE A 192 -7.65 6.25 12.04
C ILE A 192 -6.35 5.54 11.63
N ALA A 193 -5.99 4.48 12.34
CA ALA A 193 -4.85 3.65 11.96
C ALA A 193 -5.07 2.94 10.63
N THR A 194 -6.27 2.40 10.37
CA THR A 194 -6.61 1.78 9.08
C THR A 194 -6.53 2.77 7.92
N ILE A 195 -7.00 4.01 8.11
CA ILE A 195 -6.86 5.08 7.12
C ILE A 195 -5.39 5.40 6.86
N ALA A 196 -4.58 5.53 7.91
CA ALA A 196 -3.15 5.83 7.79
C ALA A 196 -2.37 4.70 7.10
N LEU A 197 -2.64 3.44 7.45
CA LEU A 197 -2.06 2.26 6.81
C LEU A 197 -2.50 2.15 5.35
N GLY A 198 -3.78 2.38 5.05
CA GLY A 198 -4.30 2.39 3.68
C GLY A 198 -3.71 3.50 2.81
N ALA A 199 -3.41 4.66 3.39
CA ALA A 199 -2.76 5.76 2.68
C ALA A 199 -1.28 5.50 2.35
N ALA A 200 -0.63 4.60 3.09
CA ALA A 200 0.80 4.32 2.98
C ALA A 200 1.13 3.00 2.28
N HIS A 201 0.24 2.02 2.36
CA HIS A 201 0.42 0.66 1.84
C HIS A 201 -0.70 0.27 0.86
N ASN A 202 -0.66 -0.95 0.34
CA ASN A 202 -1.72 -1.47 -0.51
C ASN A 202 -3.03 -1.62 0.28
N VAL A 203 -4.02 -0.78 -0.06
CA VAL A 203 -5.34 -0.73 0.59
C VAL A 203 -6.04 -2.08 0.64
N TYR A 204 -5.96 -2.90 -0.41
CA TYR A 204 -6.64 -4.20 -0.43
C TYR A 204 -6.06 -5.17 0.60
N LEU A 205 -4.73 -5.17 0.78
CA LEU A 205 -4.05 -6.01 1.76
C LEU A 205 -4.26 -5.52 3.19
N VAL A 206 -4.26 -4.19 3.39
CA VAL A 206 -4.60 -3.57 4.68
C VAL A 206 -6.03 -3.90 5.07
N THR A 207 -6.99 -3.75 4.15
CA THR A 207 -8.40 -4.08 4.40
C THR A 207 -8.56 -5.54 4.77
N ALA A 208 -7.90 -6.45 4.05
CA ALA A 208 -7.96 -7.87 4.36
C ALA A 208 -7.39 -8.18 5.76
N GLY A 209 -6.23 -7.62 6.11
CA GLY A 209 -5.64 -7.79 7.45
C GLY A 209 -6.51 -7.21 8.57
N THR A 210 -7.10 -6.03 8.34
CA THR A 210 -8.03 -5.37 9.27
C THR A 210 -9.29 -6.21 9.50
N VAL A 211 -9.92 -6.72 8.44
CA VAL A 211 -11.12 -7.57 8.55
C VAL A 211 -10.81 -8.88 9.28
N ILE A 212 -9.65 -9.49 9.02
CA ILE A 212 -9.21 -10.70 9.74
C ILE A 212 -8.99 -10.38 11.23
N GLY A 213 -8.38 -9.24 11.54
CA GLY A 213 -8.18 -8.76 12.90
C GLY A 213 -9.49 -8.58 13.66
N HIS A 214 -10.43 -7.83 13.09
CA HIS A 214 -11.76 -7.63 13.68
C HIS A 214 -12.54 -8.93 13.83
N SER A 215 -12.48 -9.83 12.83
CA SER A 215 -13.10 -11.15 12.94
C SER A 215 -12.56 -11.92 14.14
N PHE A 216 -11.25 -11.86 14.38
CA PHE A 216 -10.62 -12.56 15.49
C PHE A 216 -10.99 -11.92 16.84
N CYS A 217 -10.92 -10.59 16.97
CA CYS A 217 -11.31 -9.88 18.19
C CYS A 217 -12.78 -10.10 18.54
N THR A 218 -13.67 -10.00 17.55
CA THR A 218 -15.11 -10.20 17.73
C THR A 218 -15.42 -11.64 18.14
N ALA A 219 -14.77 -12.62 17.51
CA ALA A 219 -14.92 -14.02 17.90
C ALA A 219 -14.46 -14.27 19.34
N LEU A 220 -13.34 -13.68 19.75
CA LEU A 220 -12.85 -13.76 21.13
C LEU A 220 -13.81 -13.12 22.13
N ALA A 221 -14.39 -11.96 21.82
CA ALA A 221 -15.37 -11.30 22.69
C ALA A 221 -16.62 -12.18 22.88
N VAL A 222 -17.20 -12.65 21.76
CA VAL A 222 -18.46 -13.40 21.74
C VAL A 222 -18.30 -14.80 22.32
N MET A 223 -17.21 -15.50 22.04
CA MET A 223 -16.92 -16.81 22.63
C MET A 223 -16.45 -16.71 24.08
N GLY A 224 -15.75 -15.61 24.39
CA GLY A 224 -15.04 -15.41 25.64
C GLY A 224 -15.91 -15.11 26.84
N GLY A 225 -17.08 -14.49 26.63
CA GLY A 225 -18.06 -14.19 27.67
C GLY A 225 -17.43 -13.67 28.97
N ARG A 226 -17.96 -14.12 30.12
CA ARG A 226 -17.47 -13.74 31.46
C ARG A 226 -16.05 -14.23 31.80
N TYR A 227 -15.52 -15.19 31.03
CA TYR A 227 -14.23 -15.84 31.27
C TYR A 227 -13.05 -15.04 30.70
N VAL A 228 -13.24 -14.40 29.54
CA VAL A 228 -12.19 -13.62 28.88
C VAL A 228 -12.00 -12.26 29.55
N SER A 229 -13.06 -11.61 30.03
CA SER A 229 -12.96 -10.32 30.74
C SER A 229 -12.24 -10.42 32.09
N THR A 230 -12.13 -11.61 32.69
CA THR A 230 -11.49 -11.78 34.02
C THR A 230 -10.01 -12.15 33.96
N LYS A 231 -9.50 -12.61 32.80
CA LYS A 231 -8.12 -13.11 32.65
C LYS A 231 -7.22 -12.24 31.79
N ILE A 232 -7.78 -11.42 30.90
CA ILE A 232 -7.00 -10.48 30.10
C ILE A 232 -6.67 -9.26 30.97
N SER A 233 -5.39 -8.92 31.09
CA SER A 233 -4.98 -7.70 31.76
C SER A 233 -4.97 -6.55 30.74
N VAL A 234 -6.00 -5.69 30.79
CA VAL A 234 -6.11 -4.50 29.92
C VAL A 234 -4.83 -3.68 29.95
N LYS A 235 -4.23 -3.48 31.12
CA LYS A 235 -2.94 -2.80 31.25
C LYS A 235 -1.86 -3.33 30.30
N HIS A 236 -1.67 -4.65 30.23
CA HIS A 236 -0.63 -5.25 29.38
C HIS A 236 -0.98 -5.14 27.90
N VAL A 237 -2.27 -5.26 27.58
CA VAL A 237 -2.77 -5.09 26.22
C VAL A 237 -2.60 -3.65 25.75
N THR A 238 -3.05 -2.66 26.52
CA THR A 238 -2.90 -1.23 26.24
C THR A 238 -1.42 -0.86 26.11
N LEU A 239 -0.55 -1.40 26.97
CA LEU A 239 0.90 -1.17 26.89
C LEU A 239 1.51 -1.81 25.63
N GLY A 240 1.06 -3.00 25.25
CA GLY A 240 1.44 -3.65 24.00
C GLY A 240 1.02 -2.84 22.77
N GLY A 241 -0.20 -2.28 22.79
CA GLY A 241 -0.71 -1.40 21.74
C GLY A 241 0.10 -0.12 21.65
N ALA A 242 0.35 0.53 22.78
CA ALA A 242 1.19 1.71 22.85
C ALA A 242 2.58 1.46 22.23
N ALA A 243 3.22 0.32 22.58
CA ALA A 243 4.50 -0.05 22.00
C ALA A 243 4.42 -0.24 20.48
N LEU A 244 3.39 -0.93 19.99
CA LEU A 244 3.19 -1.16 18.56
C LEU A 244 2.99 0.16 17.79
N PHE A 245 2.11 1.04 18.27
CA PHE A 245 1.88 2.37 17.70
C PHE A 245 3.17 3.21 17.68
N LEU A 246 3.95 3.21 18.76
CA LEU A 246 5.23 3.93 18.81
C LEU A 246 6.26 3.35 17.83
N ILE A 247 6.34 2.02 17.69
CA ILE A 247 7.21 1.36 16.71
C ILE A 247 6.83 1.78 15.29
N PHE A 248 5.55 1.72 14.92
CA PHE A 248 5.08 2.19 13.61
C PHE A 248 5.35 3.68 13.40
N GLY A 249 5.10 4.52 14.41
CA GLY A 249 5.41 5.94 14.38
C GLY A 249 6.89 6.22 14.09
N VAL A 250 7.81 5.49 14.74
CA VAL A 250 9.26 5.61 14.51
C VAL A 250 9.66 5.09 13.13
N ILE A 251 9.10 3.96 12.67
CA ILE A 251 9.36 3.42 11.32
C ILE A 251 8.97 4.44 10.25
N TYR A 252 7.79 5.02 10.36
CA TYR A 252 7.30 6.02 9.42
C TYR A 252 8.09 7.33 9.50
N LEU A 253 8.44 7.77 10.72
CA LEU A 253 9.27 8.95 10.91
C LEU A 253 10.67 8.77 10.31
N ARG A 254 11.26 7.58 10.47
CA ARG A 254 12.55 7.23 9.83
C ARG A 254 12.43 7.26 8.31
N SER A 255 11.35 6.68 7.75
CA SER A 255 11.09 6.70 6.31
C SER A 255 11.00 8.12 5.76
N LEU A 256 10.28 9.00 6.47
CA LEU A 256 10.17 10.43 6.15
C LEU A 256 11.53 11.14 6.22
N TRP A 257 12.31 10.87 7.26
CA TRP A 257 13.62 11.47 7.48
C TRP A 257 14.63 11.09 6.39
N THR A 258 14.68 9.80 6.01
CA THR A 258 15.56 9.32 4.94
C THR A 258 15.16 9.90 3.58
N GLY A 259 13.85 10.03 3.30
CA GLY A 259 13.36 10.62 2.05
C GLY A 259 13.56 12.13 1.92
N THR A 260 13.68 12.84 3.06
CA THR A 260 13.92 14.30 3.07
C THR A 260 15.41 14.60 2.99
N ARG A 261 16.25 13.85 3.70
CA ARG A 261 17.71 14.03 3.72
C ARG A 261 18.40 13.70 2.40
N GLY A 262 17.77 12.88 1.55
CA GLY A 262 18.20 12.65 0.17
C GLY A 262 17.93 13.83 -0.78
N ARG A 263 17.01 14.74 -0.44
CA ARG A 263 16.67 15.91 -1.29
C ARG A 263 17.53 17.14 -0.97
N ASP A 264 17.87 17.33 0.30
CA ASP A 264 18.66 18.51 0.72
C ASP A 264 20.17 18.35 0.46
N ARG A 265 20.65 17.13 0.20
CA ARG A 265 22.04 16.87 -0.25
C ARG A 265 22.21 16.96 -1.78
N ASN A 266 21.14 16.84 -2.55
CA ASN A 266 21.15 16.94 -4.02
C ASN A 266 20.86 18.37 -4.52
N GLY A 267 20.94 19.38 -3.64
CA GLY A 267 20.71 20.78 -3.97
C GLY A 267 21.88 21.49 -4.64
N ASP A 268 23.07 20.87 -4.71
CA ASP A 268 24.24 21.49 -5.32
C ASP A 268 25.24 20.41 -5.76
N GLU A 269 24.87 19.63 -6.77
CA GLU A 269 25.78 18.92 -7.69
C GLU A 269 24.91 18.19 -8.71
N GLY A 270 25.24 18.33 -9.99
CA GLY A 270 24.49 17.72 -11.10
C GLY A 270 24.44 16.19 -10.98
N GLY A 271 23.39 15.70 -10.31
CA GLY A 271 23.12 14.28 -10.14
C GLY A 271 22.55 13.69 -11.41
N ASN A 272 23.42 13.09 -12.22
CA ASN A 272 23.06 12.10 -13.22
C ASN A 272 22.55 10.86 -12.44
N HIS A 273 21.25 10.83 -12.17
CA HIS A 273 20.60 9.69 -11.53
C HIS A 273 20.59 8.49 -12.49
N ASP A 274 20.77 7.29 -11.94
CA ASP A 274 20.62 6.00 -12.60
C ASP A 274 19.14 5.69 -12.92
N HIS A 275 18.53 6.57 -13.71
CA HIS A 275 17.20 6.37 -14.27
C HIS A 275 17.38 5.96 -15.72
N LEU A 276 16.73 4.86 -16.13
CA LEU A 276 16.62 4.56 -17.55
C LEU A 276 15.63 5.59 -18.14
N ASP A 277 16.15 6.74 -18.49
CA ASP A 277 15.38 7.85 -19.04
C ASP A 277 15.09 7.57 -20.51
N HIS A 278 13.83 7.34 -20.81
CA HIS A 278 13.33 7.25 -22.18
C HIS A 278 12.89 8.64 -22.64
N ALA A 279 13.63 9.21 -23.59
CA ALA A 279 13.23 10.41 -24.30
C ALA A 279 12.60 10.03 -25.64
N SER A 280 11.39 10.56 -25.89
CA SER A 280 10.69 10.42 -27.16
C SER A 280 10.37 11.80 -27.73
N THR A 281 10.85 12.05 -28.94
CA THR A 281 10.47 13.24 -29.72
C THR A 281 9.22 12.93 -30.54
N LEU A 282 8.17 13.72 -30.33
CA LEU A 282 6.87 13.58 -30.98
C LEU A 282 6.61 14.80 -31.85
N CYS A 283 6.28 14.56 -33.12
CA CYS A 283 5.96 15.62 -34.08
C CYS A 283 4.54 15.41 -34.61
N VAL A 284 3.73 16.46 -34.57
CA VAL A 284 2.39 16.52 -35.15
C VAL A 284 2.43 17.53 -36.29
N ASN A 285 2.29 17.04 -37.52
CA ASN A 285 2.29 17.87 -38.73
C ASN A 285 0.87 18.06 -39.26
N ASN A 286 0.49 19.29 -39.60
CA ASN A 286 -0.78 19.56 -40.26
C ASN A 286 -0.65 19.47 -41.79
N GLU A 287 -1.01 18.31 -42.35
CA GLU A 287 -1.08 18.10 -43.81
C GLU A 287 -2.45 18.42 -44.42
N ALA A 288 -3.41 18.94 -43.63
CA ALA A 288 -4.71 19.32 -44.16
C ALA A 288 -4.60 20.56 -45.05
N GLN A 289 -5.47 20.67 -46.06
CA GLN A 289 -5.59 21.87 -46.91
C GLN A 289 -6.34 23.03 -46.21
N ALA A 290 -6.42 22.99 -44.88
CA ALA A 290 -7.10 24.00 -44.06
C ALA A 290 -6.40 24.12 -42.70
N GLU A 291 -6.59 25.28 -42.07
CA GLU A 291 -6.15 25.51 -40.69
C GLU A 291 -6.95 24.62 -39.74
N VAL A 292 -6.25 24.02 -38.79
CA VAL A 292 -6.82 23.08 -37.83
C VAL A 292 -6.82 23.74 -36.45
N GLU A 293 -7.98 23.75 -35.80
CA GLU A 293 -8.18 24.37 -34.50
C GLU A 293 -8.18 23.33 -33.37
N ALA A 294 -7.99 23.80 -32.14
CA ALA A 294 -8.07 22.99 -30.93
C ALA A 294 -7.21 21.71 -30.97
N VAL A 295 -5.98 21.82 -31.49
CA VAL A 295 -5.08 20.67 -31.57
C VAL A 295 -4.54 20.36 -30.17
N ALA A 296 -4.83 19.16 -29.67
CA ALA A 296 -4.24 18.65 -28.44
C ALA A 296 -3.66 17.25 -28.64
N LEU A 297 -2.40 17.08 -28.24
CA LEU A 297 -1.67 15.82 -28.22
C LEU A 297 -1.62 15.29 -26.80
N LYS A 298 -2.22 14.14 -26.56
CA LYS A 298 -2.14 13.39 -25.31
C LYS A 298 -1.23 12.19 -25.47
N VAL A 299 -0.25 12.08 -24.59
CA VAL A 299 0.77 11.02 -24.60
C VAL A 299 0.60 10.17 -23.36
N GLU A 300 0.30 8.89 -23.54
CA GLU A 300 0.11 7.94 -22.45
C GLU A 300 1.16 6.83 -22.54
N MET A 301 1.76 6.47 -21.41
CA MET A 301 2.54 5.25 -21.26
C MET A 301 1.67 4.16 -20.68
N GLN A 302 1.65 3.01 -21.33
CA GLN A 302 0.98 1.81 -20.85
C GLN A 302 2.00 0.69 -20.66
N THR A 303 2.10 0.21 -19.42
CA THR A 303 2.87 -0.96 -19.04
C THR A 303 1.93 -2.14 -18.75
N ALA A 304 2.47 -3.27 -18.30
CA ALA A 304 1.66 -4.43 -17.94
C ALA A 304 0.75 -4.18 -16.72
N THR A 305 1.16 -3.28 -15.83
CA THR A 305 0.56 -3.02 -14.52
C THR A 305 -0.10 -1.64 -14.44
N SER A 306 0.35 -0.68 -15.25
CA SER A 306 0.01 0.73 -15.09
C SER A 306 -0.30 1.42 -16.42
N LYS A 307 -1.15 2.45 -16.35
CA LYS A 307 -1.42 3.38 -17.44
C LYS A 307 -1.27 4.79 -16.88
N VAL A 308 -0.33 5.56 -17.42
CA VAL A 308 0.01 6.90 -16.93
C VAL A 308 0.00 7.88 -18.10
N VAL A 309 -0.62 9.04 -17.93
CA VAL A 309 -0.50 10.14 -18.88
C VAL A 309 0.83 10.85 -18.64
N LEU A 310 1.71 10.82 -19.64
CA LEU A 310 3.05 11.42 -19.54
C LEU A 310 3.03 12.92 -19.81
N ALA A 311 2.24 13.33 -20.80
CA ALA A 311 2.10 14.72 -21.16
C ALA A 311 0.83 14.98 -21.98
N GLU A 312 0.28 16.16 -21.81
CA GLU A 312 -0.75 16.72 -22.68
C GLU A 312 -0.21 18.06 -23.21
N PHE A 313 -0.17 18.19 -24.53
CA PHE A 313 0.31 19.38 -25.23
C PHE A 313 -0.80 19.95 -26.09
N GLY A 314 -0.83 21.28 -26.20
CA GLY A 314 -1.89 21.98 -26.92
C GLY A 314 -3.18 22.09 -26.10
N GLY A 315 -4.28 22.46 -26.76
CA GLY A 315 -5.54 22.76 -26.10
C GLY A 315 -6.52 23.46 -27.04
N PRO A 316 -7.68 23.92 -26.53
CA PRO A 316 -8.74 24.50 -27.36
C PRO A 316 -8.33 25.76 -28.14
N GLU A 317 -7.28 26.45 -27.71
CA GLU A 317 -6.75 27.66 -28.36
C GLU A 317 -5.57 27.40 -29.30
N THR A 318 -5.09 26.16 -29.39
CA THR A 318 -3.93 25.84 -30.24
C THR A 318 -4.40 25.61 -31.68
N THR A 319 -4.03 26.53 -32.57
CA THR A 319 -4.29 26.45 -34.01
C THR A 319 -3.02 26.10 -34.77
N LEU A 320 -3.11 25.18 -35.72
CA LEU A 320 -2.02 24.75 -36.58
C LEU A 320 -2.33 25.17 -38.02
N SER A 321 -1.48 26.02 -38.60
CA SER A 321 -1.60 26.45 -39.99
C SER A 321 -1.25 25.32 -40.96
N ILE A 322 -1.54 25.51 -42.25
CA ILE A 322 -1.25 24.52 -43.29
C ILE A 322 0.27 24.29 -43.39
N GLY A 323 0.72 23.06 -43.18
CA GLY A 323 2.13 22.68 -43.25
C GLY A 323 2.94 23.02 -42.00
N ASP A 324 2.33 23.57 -40.95
CA ASP A 324 3.00 23.79 -39.68
C ASP A 324 3.12 22.47 -38.90
N THR A 325 4.18 22.38 -38.09
CA THR A 325 4.47 21.22 -37.23
C THR A 325 4.63 21.66 -35.78
N VAL A 326 4.01 20.92 -34.87
CA VAL A 326 4.26 21.01 -33.43
C VAL A 326 5.15 19.84 -33.02
N GLU A 327 6.31 20.16 -32.45
CA GLU A 327 7.25 19.19 -31.90
C GLU A 327 7.24 19.27 -30.37
N SER A 328 7.31 18.12 -29.71
CA SER A 328 7.45 18.03 -28.27
C SER A 328 8.31 16.84 -27.87
N VAL A 329 9.12 17.04 -26.83
CA VAL A 329 9.99 15.98 -26.29
C VAL A 329 9.43 15.54 -24.95
N VAL A 330 9.07 14.26 -24.86
CA VAL A 330 8.58 13.64 -23.63
C VAL A 330 9.69 12.83 -23.01
N HIS A 331 10.01 13.13 -21.76
CA HIS A 331 10.96 12.38 -20.95
C HIS A 331 10.18 11.52 -19.96
N HIS A 332 10.52 10.24 -19.90
CA HIS A 332 9.91 9.30 -18.96
C HIS A 332 10.96 8.37 -18.37
N GLU A 333 11.05 8.38 -17.04
CA GLU A 333 11.81 7.41 -16.28
C GLU A 333 11.11 6.04 -16.38
N ILE A 334 11.78 5.05 -16.99
CA ILE A 334 11.27 3.68 -17.05
C ILE A 334 11.54 2.97 -15.73
N LYS A 335 10.47 2.53 -15.07
CA LYS A 335 10.52 1.81 -13.78
C LYS A 335 10.31 0.31 -13.91
N GLU A 336 9.69 -0.11 -15.00
CA GLU A 336 9.32 -1.51 -15.21
C GLU A 336 10.12 -2.12 -16.36
N LEU A 337 10.41 -3.41 -16.25
CA LEU A 337 10.98 -4.19 -17.35
C LEU A 337 9.85 -4.88 -18.12
N GLY A 338 10.03 -5.06 -19.43
CA GLY A 338 9.06 -5.74 -20.29
C GLY A 338 8.48 -4.84 -21.37
N GLN A 339 7.29 -5.21 -21.86
CA GLN A 339 6.64 -4.49 -22.97
C GLN A 339 5.98 -3.19 -22.49
N HIS A 340 6.38 -2.10 -23.13
CA HIS A 340 5.84 -0.76 -22.95
C HIS A 340 5.15 -0.32 -24.24
N VAL A 341 4.03 0.37 -24.09
CA VAL A 341 3.28 0.94 -25.20
C VAL A 341 3.08 2.43 -24.97
N LEU A 342 3.76 3.24 -25.78
CA LEU A 342 3.52 4.67 -25.84
C LEU A 342 2.34 4.92 -26.79
N ALA A 343 1.23 5.39 -26.24
CA ALA A 343 0.02 5.68 -26.98
C ALA A 343 -0.14 7.20 -27.12
N CYS A 344 -0.01 7.70 -28.36
CA CYS A 344 -0.15 9.11 -28.69
C CYS A 344 -1.52 9.33 -29.32
N THR A 345 -2.39 10.07 -28.63
CA THR A 345 -3.70 10.48 -29.13
C THR A 345 -3.62 11.93 -29.55
N VAL A 346 -3.93 12.23 -30.81
CA VAL A 346 -4.06 13.59 -31.31
C VAL A 346 -5.53 13.88 -31.52
N THR A 347 -5.98 14.97 -30.92
CA THR A 347 -7.33 15.50 -31.05
C THR A 347 -7.28 16.84 -31.77
N TYR A 348 -8.25 17.10 -32.64
CA TYR A 348 -8.27 18.30 -33.47
C TYR A 348 -9.67 18.62 -34.00
N ARG A 349 -9.88 19.87 -34.40
CA ARG A 349 -11.14 20.36 -34.97
C ARG A 349 -10.91 20.95 -36.36
N LEU A 350 -11.66 20.47 -37.34
CA LEU A 350 -11.66 20.99 -38.71
C LEU A 350 -12.71 22.11 -38.89
N PRO A 351 -12.42 23.12 -39.73
CA PRO A 351 -13.34 24.21 -40.03
C PRO A 351 -14.63 23.73 -40.74
N PRO A 352 -15.75 24.47 -40.61
CA PRO A 352 -17.10 23.99 -40.94
C PRO A 352 -17.39 23.63 -42.42
N GLY A 353 -16.41 23.70 -43.33
CA GLY A 353 -16.54 23.30 -44.74
C GLY A 353 -15.89 21.97 -45.12
N LEU A 354 -15.03 21.39 -44.27
CA LEU A 354 -14.22 20.19 -44.57
C LEU A 354 -14.50 19.01 -43.62
N ARG A 355 -15.58 19.10 -42.83
CA ARG A 355 -15.93 18.08 -41.84
C ARG A 355 -16.28 16.74 -42.51
N THR A 356 -15.45 15.73 -42.28
CA THR A 356 -15.81 14.33 -42.53
C THR A 356 -16.81 13.84 -41.48
N ALA A 357 -17.61 12.81 -41.85
CA ALA A 357 -18.61 12.18 -40.97
C ALA A 357 -18.04 11.89 -39.57
N PRO A 358 -18.85 11.97 -38.49
CA PRO A 358 -18.34 11.88 -37.13
C PRO A 358 -17.58 10.57 -36.92
N GLY A 359 -16.27 10.69 -36.74
CA GLY A 359 -15.45 9.60 -36.21
C GLY A 359 -15.82 9.34 -34.74
N PRO A 360 -15.18 8.36 -34.09
CA PRO A 360 -15.32 8.18 -32.65
C PRO A 360 -14.79 9.44 -31.95
N ALA A 361 -15.68 10.36 -31.59
CA ALA A 361 -15.36 11.50 -30.74
C ALA A 361 -15.01 10.95 -29.34
N GLU A 362 -13.83 11.31 -28.82
CA GLU A 362 -13.45 10.93 -27.45
C GLU A 362 -14.27 11.69 -26.39
N ASP A 363 -14.79 12.89 -26.72
CA ASP A 363 -15.61 13.68 -25.82
C ASP A 363 -17.11 13.60 -26.20
N PRO A 364 -17.97 13.02 -25.34
CA PRO A 364 -19.41 12.95 -25.59
C PRO A 364 -20.11 14.33 -25.65
N ASN A 365 -19.43 15.42 -25.25
CA ASN A 365 -19.99 16.77 -25.29
C ASN A 365 -19.68 17.57 -26.59
N ASP A 366 -18.66 17.20 -27.38
CA ASP A 366 -18.31 17.92 -28.62
C ASP A 366 -18.16 16.95 -29.82
N PRO A 367 -19.24 16.75 -30.62
CA PRO A 367 -19.22 15.86 -31.79
C PRO A 367 -18.39 16.40 -32.96
N ALA A 368 -17.86 17.63 -32.89
CA ALA A 368 -17.00 18.21 -33.93
C ALA A 368 -15.51 17.88 -33.73
N LEU A 369 -15.15 17.27 -32.60
CA LEU A 369 -13.79 16.92 -32.25
C LEU A 369 -13.41 15.56 -32.87
N GLN A 370 -12.37 15.55 -33.70
CA GLN A 370 -11.83 14.33 -34.30
C GLN A 370 -10.58 13.90 -33.55
N ALA A 371 -10.39 12.59 -33.39
CA ALA A 371 -9.24 12.02 -32.72
C ALA A 371 -8.65 10.87 -33.54
N PHE A 372 -7.32 10.76 -33.55
CA PHE A 372 -6.64 9.54 -33.98
C PHE A 372 -5.57 9.17 -32.96
N ARG A 373 -5.31 7.85 -32.84
CA ARG A 373 -4.36 7.31 -31.87
C ARG A 373 -3.33 6.45 -32.57
N LYS A 374 -2.06 6.62 -32.21
CA LYS A 374 -0.94 5.83 -32.70
C LYS A 374 -0.21 5.19 -31.53
N PHE A 375 0.13 3.91 -31.67
CA PHE A 375 0.78 3.12 -30.63
C PHE A 375 2.20 2.77 -31.04
N TYR A 376 3.16 3.05 -30.17
CA TYR A 376 4.56 2.68 -30.32
C TYR A 376 4.90 1.67 -29.24
N LYS A 377 5.21 0.43 -29.66
CA LYS A 377 5.54 -0.66 -28.74
C LYS A 377 7.05 -0.84 -28.69
N PHE A 378 7.60 -0.87 -27.49
CA PHE A 378 9.01 -1.17 -27.27
C PHE A 378 9.17 -2.08 -26.05
N ALA A 379 10.25 -2.85 -26.01
CA ALA A 379 10.54 -3.75 -24.91
C ALA A 379 11.76 -3.23 -24.16
N VAL A 380 11.63 -3.11 -22.85
CA VAL A 380 12.71 -2.70 -21.96
C VAL A 380 13.28 -3.94 -21.30
N THR A 381 14.54 -4.23 -21.58
CA THR A 381 15.26 -5.36 -21.01
C THR A 381 16.30 -4.87 -20.02
N ASN A 382 16.61 -5.68 -19.01
CA ASN A 382 17.72 -5.37 -18.11
C ASN A 382 19.04 -5.35 -18.90
N PRO A 383 19.75 -4.21 -18.99
CA PRO A 383 20.95 -4.11 -19.79
C PRO A 383 22.16 -4.82 -19.14
N LEU A 384 22.19 -4.93 -17.80
CA LEU A 384 23.33 -5.47 -17.04
C LEU A 384 22.89 -6.45 -15.95
N SER A 385 23.59 -7.58 -15.86
CA SER A 385 23.46 -8.49 -14.71
C SER A 385 24.61 -8.27 -13.74
N VAL A 386 24.29 -7.83 -12.52
CA VAL A 386 25.26 -7.69 -11.42
C VAL A 386 25.10 -8.85 -10.44
N LYS A 387 26.19 -9.59 -10.16
CA LYS A 387 26.22 -10.64 -9.14
C LYS A 387 27.35 -10.38 -8.16
N THR A 388 27.04 -10.40 -6.88
CA THR A 388 28.03 -10.16 -5.82
C THR A 388 28.38 -11.44 -5.08
N LYS A 389 29.66 -11.66 -4.83
CA LYS A 389 30.16 -12.75 -4.00
C LYS A 389 30.99 -12.17 -2.87
N VAL A 390 30.61 -12.49 -1.64
CA VAL A 390 31.25 -11.97 -0.44
C VAL A 390 32.24 -13.00 0.09
N HIS A 391 33.50 -12.59 0.23
CA HIS A 391 34.56 -13.40 0.82
C HIS A 391 34.99 -12.79 2.15
N ALA A 392 34.69 -13.51 3.23
CA ALA A 392 35.24 -13.23 4.54
C ALA A 392 36.60 -13.93 4.69
N PRO A 393 37.60 -13.30 5.31
CA PRO A 393 38.91 -13.92 5.51
C PRO A 393 38.77 -15.18 6.39
N ARG A 394 39.09 -16.35 5.83
CA ARG A 394 39.10 -17.66 6.52
C ARG A 394 40.50 -18.18 6.85
N SER A 395 41.55 -17.44 6.49
CA SER A 395 42.95 -17.85 6.67
C SER A 395 43.44 -17.62 8.10
N TYR A 396 44.27 -18.52 8.61
CA TYR A 396 44.84 -18.49 9.97
C TYR A 396 45.67 -17.21 10.23
N THR A 397 46.31 -16.67 9.19
CA THR A 397 47.11 -15.44 9.25
C THR A 397 46.25 -14.19 9.46
N ALA A 398 45.05 -14.15 8.88
CA ALA A 398 44.10 -13.04 9.01
C ALA A 398 43.44 -12.98 10.41
N LEU A 399 43.61 -14.04 11.23
CA LEU A 399 43.17 -14.04 12.63
C LEU A 399 44.15 -13.32 13.57
N MET A 400 45.37 -12.99 13.11
CA MET A 400 46.43 -12.39 13.93
C MET A 400 46.40 -10.86 13.97
N SER A 401 45.82 -10.19 12.97
CA SER A 401 45.64 -8.73 12.97
C SER A 401 44.15 -8.36 13.13
N SER A 402 43.81 -7.60 14.18
CA SER A 402 42.44 -7.18 14.47
C SER A 402 41.81 -6.37 13.33
N THR A 403 42.62 -5.64 12.56
CA THR A 403 42.16 -4.80 11.44
C THR A 403 41.95 -5.59 10.15
N GLU A 404 42.60 -6.76 10.01
CA GLU A 404 42.44 -7.62 8.83
C GLU A 404 41.28 -8.62 9.00
N ARG A 405 40.95 -8.98 10.24
CA ARG A 405 39.77 -9.82 10.57
C ARG A 405 38.44 -9.15 10.16
N GLU A 406 38.40 -7.83 10.17
CA GLU A 406 37.19 -7.04 9.89
C GLU A 406 37.05 -6.66 8.41
N LYS A 407 38.05 -6.95 7.57
CA LYS A 407 37.99 -6.68 6.12
C LYS A 407 37.11 -7.72 5.42
N VAL A 408 36.23 -7.26 4.56
CA VAL A 408 35.36 -8.09 3.73
C VAL A 408 35.70 -7.82 2.27
N PHE A 409 36.00 -8.87 1.51
CA PHE A 409 36.27 -8.76 0.08
C PHE A 409 34.96 -8.99 -0.68
N LEU A 410 34.53 -8.01 -1.44
CA LEU A 410 33.34 -8.07 -2.28
C LEU A 410 33.76 -8.22 -3.73
N GLU A 411 33.41 -9.35 -4.33
CA GLU A 411 33.64 -9.64 -5.74
C GLU A 411 32.34 -9.38 -6.52
N VAL A 412 32.34 -8.37 -7.39
CA VAL A 412 31.20 -7.95 -8.20
C VAL A 412 31.41 -8.41 -9.63
N HIS A 413 30.50 -9.22 -10.14
CA HIS A 413 30.47 -9.68 -11.52
C HIS A 413 29.45 -8.85 -12.28
N ILE A 414 29.88 -8.14 -13.31
CA ILE A 414 29.01 -7.39 -14.20
C ILE A 414 29.00 -8.09 -15.56
N GLN A 415 27.82 -8.41 -16.08
CA GLN A 415 27.65 -9.06 -17.38
C GLN A 415 26.79 -8.21 -18.31
N ASN A 416 27.22 -8.06 -19.57
CA ASN A 416 26.47 -7.35 -20.59
C ASN A 416 25.39 -8.28 -21.14
N LEU A 417 24.12 -7.96 -20.87
CA LEU A 417 22.99 -8.73 -21.39
C LEU A 417 22.40 -8.12 -22.66
N THR A 418 22.87 -6.94 -23.07
CA THR A 418 22.44 -6.30 -24.32
C THR A 418 23.00 -7.03 -25.54
N THR A 419 22.37 -6.83 -26.69
CA THR A 419 22.84 -7.33 -27.99
C THR A 419 23.95 -6.48 -28.59
N GLU A 420 24.26 -5.34 -27.99
CA GLU A 420 25.22 -4.36 -28.47
C GLU A 420 26.41 -4.21 -27.52
N THR A 421 27.48 -3.59 -28.00
CA THR A 421 28.66 -3.28 -27.17
C THR A 421 28.37 -2.12 -26.24
N MET A 422 28.74 -2.25 -24.97
CA MET A 422 28.56 -1.20 -23.97
C MET A 422 29.90 -0.59 -23.59
N TRP A 423 29.95 0.73 -23.43
CA TRP A 423 31.12 1.43 -22.94
C TRP A 423 30.89 1.92 -21.51
N PHE A 424 31.76 1.55 -20.59
CA PHE A 424 31.74 2.07 -19.22
C PHE A 424 32.63 3.30 -19.11
N GLU A 425 32.03 4.45 -18.84
CA GLU A 425 32.79 5.65 -18.49
C GLU A 425 33.37 5.54 -17.07
N ARG A 426 32.58 5.02 -16.13
CA ARG A 426 33.00 4.84 -14.74
C ARG A 426 32.08 3.89 -13.99
N VAL A 427 32.64 3.13 -13.06
CA VAL A 427 31.89 2.36 -12.06
C VAL A 427 32.36 2.80 -10.69
N ARG A 428 31.42 3.17 -9.81
CA ARG A 428 31.70 3.48 -8.40
C ARG A 428 30.85 2.60 -7.50
N PHE A 429 31.45 2.14 -6.41
CA PHE A 429 30.73 1.40 -5.38
C PHE A 429 30.50 2.31 -4.17
N GLU A 430 29.24 2.54 -3.83
CA GLU A 430 28.84 3.31 -2.65
C GLU A 430 28.44 2.37 -1.51
N CYS A 431 29.06 2.57 -0.34
CA CYS A 431 28.77 1.79 0.86
C CYS A 431 27.67 2.43 1.72
N ALA A 432 26.96 1.58 2.47
CA ALA A 432 26.05 2.02 3.51
C ALA A 432 26.81 2.67 4.69
N ASP A 433 26.11 3.54 5.43
CA ASP A 433 26.66 4.25 6.60
C ASP A 433 27.37 3.30 7.58
N GLY A 434 28.61 3.62 7.95
CA GLY A 434 29.43 2.83 8.87
C GLY A 434 30.42 1.85 8.23
N TRP A 435 30.47 1.78 6.90
CA TRP A 435 31.46 1.03 6.14
C TRP A 435 32.29 1.98 5.27
N ASP A 436 33.59 1.72 5.17
CA ASP A 436 34.49 2.36 4.23
C ASP A 436 34.83 1.37 3.11
N VAL A 437 34.93 1.86 1.87
CA VAL A 437 35.27 1.08 0.67
C VAL A 437 36.64 1.51 0.18
N ALA A 438 37.54 0.55 0.03
CA ALA A 438 38.74 0.71 -0.78
C ALA A 438 38.52 0.04 -2.14
N ASP A 439 38.62 0.81 -3.21
CA ASP A 439 38.55 0.31 -4.58
C ASP A 439 39.90 -0.34 -4.94
N ALA A 440 39.90 -1.66 -5.13
CA ALA A 440 41.09 -2.41 -5.53
C ALA A 440 41.28 -2.45 -7.06
N ASN A 441 40.45 -1.72 -7.81
CA ASN A 441 40.43 -1.70 -9.27
C ASN A 441 41.09 -0.44 -9.86
N LEU A 442 42.04 0.14 -9.14
CA LEU A 442 42.87 1.27 -9.60
C LEU A 442 44.28 0.77 -9.96
N ILE A 443 44.78 1.13 -11.15
CA ILE A 443 46.16 0.86 -11.55
C ILE A 443 47.00 2.06 -11.12
N ASP A 444 47.96 1.83 -10.23
CA ASP A 444 48.86 2.86 -9.72
C ASP A 444 50.00 3.07 -10.73
N ILE A 445 49.85 4.04 -11.64
CA ILE A 445 50.90 4.44 -12.59
C ILE A 445 51.60 5.67 -11.98
N GLU A 446 52.76 5.44 -11.38
CA GLU A 446 53.71 6.48 -10.92
C GLU A 446 53.11 7.64 -10.09
N ARG A 447 52.91 7.41 -8.79
CA ARG A 447 52.86 8.37 -7.66
C ARG A 447 51.95 9.62 -7.70
N GLU A 448 51.33 10.01 -8.81
CA GLU A 448 50.47 11.20 -8.85
C GLU A 448 49.19 11.08 -9.70
N ASN A 449 48.96 9.99 -10.43
CA ASN A 449 47.67 9.75 -11.12
C ASN A 449 47.22 8.29 -11.02
N SER A 450 46.17 8.02 -10.23
CA SER A 450 45.50 6.73 -10.20
C SER A 450 44.52 6.63 -11.38
N GLU A 451 44.85 5.81 -12.39
CA GLU A 451 43.90 5.49 -13.45
C GLU A 451 43.03 4.30 -13.05
N SER A 452 41.73 4.45 -13.25
CA SER A 452 40.80 3.34 -13.07
C SER A 452 40.95 2.33 -14.20
N ILE A 453 40.80 1.03 -13.93
CA ILE A 453 40.74 -0.01 -14.98
C ILE A 453 39.61 0.22 -16.01
N PHE A 454 38.73 1.17 -15.73
CA PHE A 454 37.70 1.68 -16.64
C PHE A 454 38.24 2.68 -17.69
N SER A 455 39.56 2.92 -17.80
CA SER A 455 40.14 3.77 -18.86
C SER A 455 40.56 2.95 -20.10
N GLY A 456 40.38 3.52 -21.30
CA GLY A 456 40.89 2.93 -22.55
C GLY A 456 40.13 1.70 -23.06
N SER A 457 40.85 0.70 -23.59
CA SER A 457 40.25 -0.47 -24.26
C SER A 457 39.50 -1.43 -23.32
N SER A 458 39.79 -1.35 -22.01
CA SER A 458 39.09 -2.10 -20.96
C SER A 458 37.78 -1.45 -20.51
N ALA A 459 37.32 -0.38 -21.15
CA ALA A 459 35.96 0.17 -20.92
C ALA A 459 34.88 -0.49 -21.79
N LEU A 460 35.26 -1.09 -22.93
CA LEU A 460 34.33 -1.68 -23.89
C LEU A 460 33.96 -3.12 -23.53
N MET A 461 32.69 -3.39 -23.22
CA MET A 461 32.16 -4.71 -22.88
C MET A 461 31.30 -5.26 -24.02
N GLN A 462 31.71 -6.40 -24.60
CA GLN A 462 30.99 -7.06 -25.70
C GLN A 462 29.67 -7.70 -25.21
N PRO A 463 28.71 -7.99 -26.10
CA PRO A 463 27.51 -8.76 -25.74
C PRO A 463 27.90 -10.08 -25.04
N GLN A 464 27.23 -10.40 -23.93
CA GLN A 464 27.52 -11.56 -23.07
C GLN A 464 28.88 -11.56 -22.35
N ASP A 465 29.72 -10.55 -22.56
CA ASP A 465 31.00 -10.41 -21.83
C ASP A 465 30.72 -10.20 -20.33
N MET A 466 31.56 -10.81 -19.49
CA MET A 466 31.44 -10.79 -18.04
C MET A 466 32.76 -10.37 -17.42
N ARG A 467 32.68 -9.40 -16.51
CA ARG A 467 33.83 -8.80 -15.85
C ARG A 467 33.70 -8.87 -14.35
N GLN A 468 34.83 -9.10 -13.70
CA GLN A 468 34.92 -9.25 -12.25
C GLN A 468 35.67 -8.06 -11.67
N TYR A 469 35.10 -7.48 -10.62
CA TYR A 469 35.61 -6.33 -9.90
C TYR A 469 35.72 -6.67 -8.42
N ILE A 470 36.76 -6.21 -7.76
CA ILE A 470 36.98 -6.50 -6.34
C ILE A 470 36.97 -5.19 -5.55
N TYR A 471 36.15 -5.15 -4.51
CA TYR A 471 36.07 -4.06 -3.55
C TYR A 471 36.43 -4.58 -2.16
N ILE A 472 37.18 -3.80 -1.39
CA ILE A 472 37.56 -4.15 -0.03
C ILE A 472 36.77 -3.27 0.93
N LEU A 473 35.91 -3.89 1.73
CA LEU A 473 35.08 -3.22 2.72
C LEU A 473 35.74 -3.31 4.09
N SER A 474 35.82 -2.20 4.80
CA SER A 474 36.25 -2.14 6.20
C SER A 474 35.20 -1.44 7.06
N ARG A 475 35.00 -1.91 8.28
CA ARG A 475 34.09 -1.26 9.22
C ARG A 475 34.72 0.02 9.76
N ASN A 476 33.99 1.13 9.71
CA ASN A 476 34.43 2.39 10.29
C ASN A 476 34.34 2.29 11.82
N LYS A 477 35.42 2.58 12.54
CA LYS A 477 35.49 2.44 14.02
C LYS A 477 34.83 3.60 14.79
N ALA A 478 34.17 4.53 14.10
CA ALA A 478 33.57 5.73 14.70
C ALA A 478 32.04 5.68 14.90
N GLY A 479 31.44 4.48 15.05
CA GLY A 479 30.01 4.30 15.28
C GLY A 479 29.70 3.34 16.43
#